data_AF-A0AAD2AGD8-F1
#
_entry.id   AF-A0AAD2AGD8-F1
#
_cell.length_a   1.000
_cell.length_b   1.000
_cell.length_c   1.000
_cell.angle_alpha   90.00
_cell.angle_beta   90.00
_cell.angle_gamma   90.00
#
_symmetry.space_group_name_H-M   'P 1'
#
loop_
_entity.id
_entity.type
_entity.pdbx_description
1 polymer ?
#
loop_
_entity_poly.entity_id
_entity_poly.type
_entity_poly.pdbx_seq_one_letter_code
_entity_poly.pdbx_strand_id
1 'polypeptide(L)'
;MAGSMNTRAFDWKTSQTIMLVVLVMIASFYTGSLFGNKSSSLHVQLQQPDVQHQDVNNLSVSGTSKFTNKVALTYRTVPITIPKTGMNVCPLSYNEYIPCHDISYNKELRPKLDLSRKEELERHCPPLSRRLFCLVPPPADYKLPIRWPTSKDYVWRSNVNHTRLAEVKGGQNWVHEKDQLWWFPGGGTHFKHGATEYIERIGNMMTSKTGNLHSAGVYQVLDVGCGVASFSAYLLPLNIQTMSFAPKDGHENQIQFALERGIGAMISALATKQLPYPTSSFEMVHCSRCRVDWHENDGILIKEIDRLLRTNGYFVYSAPPAYRKDKDFPAIWDKLMNLTSAMCWKLIAREVQTAIWTKPENNSCLQHNAQEKLLSLCDSVDDSKPSWKTSLRNCITRHASQALPPRPQRLSEYSKTLNNLGISREKFLSDTIYWQDQVRHYWRLMDVEENEVRNVIDMSAFLGGFAVALSTWPVWVMNVVPANTVNTLSAIYDRGLIGAFHDWCEPFSTYPRSYDLLHANHLFSDYKNQEEGCLLEDIMLEMDRILRPRGYIIIRGEIEPLINRIVDLAPKFLWDTQLHFLEDDQKKMEPVLFCRKKFWSIV
;
A
#
# COMPACT_ATOMS: atom_id res chain seq x y z
N MET A 1 -48.08 -31.89 -39.10
CA MET A 1 -47.34 -31.26 -40.21
C MET A 1 -45.91 -31.03 -39.74
N ALA A 2 -44.96 -31.72 -40.34
CA ALA A 2 -43.55 -31.69 -39.98
C ALA A 2 -42.84 -30.47 -40.59
N GLY A 3 -42.02 -29.78 -39.80
CA GLY A 3 -41.12 -28.71 -40.26
C GLY A 3 -39.69 -29.23 -40.31
N SER A 4 -39.13 -29.31 -41.52
CA SER A 4 -37.79 -29.82 -41.84
C SER A 4 -36.68 -28.85 -41.41
N MET A 5 -35.67 -29.37 -40.71
CA MET A 5 -34.37 -28.71 -40.50
C MET A 5 -33.50 -28.89 -41.75
N ASN A 6 -32.97 -27.78 -42.27
CA ASN A 6 -32.05 -27.76 -43.41
C ASN A 6 -30.61 -27.54 -42.90
N THR A 7 -29.82 -28.61 -42.78
CA THR A 7 -28.38 -28.55 -42.52
C THR A 7 -27.64 -28.33 -43.84
N ARG A 8 -27.02 -27.14 -44.01
CA ARG A 8 -26.11 -26.88 -45.13
C ARG A 8 -24.81 -27.64 -44.91
N ALA A 9 -24.47 -28.50 -45.87
CA ALA A 9 -23.20 -29.21 -45.95
C ALA A 9 -22.03 -28.21 -46.08
N PHE A 10 -21.00 -28.44 -45.27
CA PHE A 10 -19.76 -27.67 -45.29
C PHE A 10 -18.96 -28.05 -46.54
N ASP A 11 -18.85 -27.13 -47.49
CA ASP A 11 -18.22 -27.35 -48.79
C ASP A 11 -16.70 -27.60 -48.62
N TRP A 12 -16.24 -28.77 -49.04
CA TRP A 12 -14.86 -29.27 -48.93
C TRP A 12 -13.81 -28.30 -49.49
N LYS A 13 -14.17 -27.50 -50.51
CA LYS A 13 -13.29 -26.46 -51.07
C LYS A 13 -13.02 -25.33 -50.08
N THR A 14 -13.98 -25.01 -49.21
CA THR A 14 -13.83 -23.96 -48.19
C THR A 14 -12.85 -24.40 -47.11
N SER A 15 -12.89 -25.67 -46.68
CA SER A 15 -11.95 -26.23 -45.70
C SER A 15 -10.51 -26.28 -46.23
N GLN A 16 -10.31 -26.59 -47.51
CA GLN A 16 -8.98 -26.56 -48.14
C GLN A 16 -8.42 -25.15 -48.23
N THR A 17 -9.27 -24.17 -48.52
CA THR A 17 -8.85 -22.75 -48.62
C THR A 17 -8.44 -22.20 -47.26
N ILE A 18 -9.19 -22.53 -46.19
CA ILE A 18 -8.86 -22.13 -44.82
C ILE A 18 -7.53 -22.75 -44.36
N MET A 19 -7.30 -24.03 -44.65
CA MET A 19 -6.02 -24.69 -44.33
C MET A 19 -4.84 -24.04 -45.05
N LEU A 20 -5.00 -23.65 -46.31
CA LEU A 20 -3.95 -22.99 -47.09
C LEU A 20 -3.60 -21.60 -46.50
N VAL A 21 -4.60 -20.83 -46.09
CA VAL A 21 -4.41 -19.52 -45.45
C VAL A 21 -3.69 -19.67 -44.10
N VAL A 22 -4.06 -20.66 -43.29
CA VAL A 22 -3.39 -20.93 -42.00
C VAL A 22 -1.92 -21.32 -42.21
N LEU A 23 -1.63 -22.16 -43.22
CA LEU A 23 -0.25 -22.54 -43.54
C LEU A 23 0.61 -21.36 -44.02
N VAL A 24 0.04 -20.44 -44.83
CA VAL A 24 0.75 -19.22 -45.26
C VAL A 24 1.00 -18.27 -44.09
N MET A 25 0.06 -18.14 -43.15
CA MET A 25 0.26 -17.31 -41.95
C MET A 25 1.35 -17.89 -41.04
N ILE A 26 1.39 -19.21 -40.87
CA ILE A 26 2.45 -19.88 -40.09
C ILE A 26 3.81 -19.71 -40.78
N ALA A 27 3.90 -19.90 -42.09
CA ALA A 27 5.15 -19.72 -42.83
C ALA A 27 5.66 -18.25 -42.79
N SER A 28 4.75 -17.28 -42.83
CA SER A 28 5.08 -15.85 -42.72
C SER A 28 5.57 -15.48 -41.31
N PHE A 29 5.00 -16.10 -40.27
CA PHE A 29 5.44 -15.90 -38.89
C PHE A 29 6.86 -16.43 -38.65
N TYR A 30 7.20 -17.61 -39.19
CA TYR A 30 8.53 -18.19 -39.00
C TYR A 30 9.62 -17.51 -39.85
N THR A 31 9.30 -17.06 -41.06
CA THR A 31 10.25 -16.33 -41.93
C THR A 31 10.57 -14.93 -41.39
N GLY A 32 9.61 -14.26 -40.73
CA GLY A 32 9.84 -12.99 -40.04
C GLY A 32 10.76 -13.10 -38.81
N SER A 33 10.81 -14.25 -38.14
CA SER A 33 11.68 -14.47 -36.97
C SER A 33 13.12 -14.88 -37.33
N LEU A 34 13.34 -15.43 -38.53
CA LEU A 34 14.64 -15.99 -38.94
C LEU A 34 15.54 -15.02 -39.71
N PHE A 35 15.02 -13.89 -40.23
CA PHE A 35 15.78 -12.95 -41.08
C PHE A 35 15.77 -11.48 -40.62
N GLY A 36 15.24 -11.15 -39.44
CA GLY A 36 15.30 -9.79 -38.90
C GLY A 36 16.63 -9.51 -38.21
N ASN A 37 17.64 -8.99 -38.92
CA ASN A 37 18.90 -8.55 -38.32
C ASN A 37 19.21 -7.08 -38.63
N LYS A 38 19.64 -6.37 -37.58
CA LYS A 38 20.51 -5.17 -37.54
C LYS A 38 20.05 -3.91 -38.27
N SER A 39 19.61 -2.91 -37.50
CA SER A 39 19.70 -1.49 -37.88
C SER A 39 20.76 -0.79 -37.03
N SER A 40 21.86 -0.44 -37.68
CA SER A 40 22.88 0.52 -37.26
C SER A 40 22.27 1.91 -37.09
N SER A 41 22.43 2.53 -35.92
CA SER A 41 22.07 3.94 -35.70
C SER A 41 23.24 4.84 -36.07
N LEU A 42 23.01 5.70 -37.07
CA LEU A 42 23.86 6.83 -37.39
C LEU A 42 23.93 7.81 -36.20
N HIS A 43 25.15 8.22 -35.86
CA HIS A 43 25.41 9.37 -34.99
C HIS A 43 25.07 10.67 -35.74
N VAL A 44 24.20 11.48 -35.14
CA VAL A 44 24.03 12.90 -35.46
C VAL A 44 24.48 13.68 -34.23
N GLN A 45 25.61 14.39 -34.34
CA GLN A 45 26.07 15.36 -33.35
C GLN A 45 25.16 16.60 -33.40
N LEU A 46 24.50 16.89 -32.29
CA LEU A 46 23.87 18.19 -32.04
C LEU A 46 24.71 18.94 -30.99
N GLN A 47 25.42 19.97 -31.46
CA GLN A 47 26.08 20.96 -30.63
C GLN A 47 25.04 21.78 -29.85
N GLN A 48 25.23 21.93 -28.53
CA GLN A 48 24.59 22.98 -27.74
C GLN A 48 25.65 24.02 -27.31
N PRO A 49 25.30 25.31 -27.20
CA PRO A 49 26.25 26.39 -26.95
C PRO A 49 26.56 26.55 -25.46
N ASP A 50 27.84 26.84 -25.19
CA ASP A 50 28.38 27.29 -23.91
C ASP A 50 27.70 28.58 -23.43
N VAL A 51 27.26 28.59 -22.17
CA VAL A 51 27.00 29.82 -21.41
C VAL A 51 27.80 29.75 -20.12
N GLN A 52 28.86 30.57 -20.06
CA GLN A 52 29.70 30.78 -18.89
C GLN A 52 28.92 31.57 -17.83
N HIS A 53 28.93 31.10 -16.58
CA HIS A 53 28.67 31.94 -15.41
C HIS A 53 29.83 31.84 -14.43
N GLN A 54 30.35 33.02 -14.09
CA GLN A 54 31.52 33.28 -13.26
C GLN A 54 31.28 32.97 -11.78
N ASP A 55 32.35 32.50 -11.15
CA ASP A 55 32.52 32.17 -9.73
C ASP A 55 32.33 33.36 -8.77
N VAL A 56 31.71 33.09 -7.62
CA VAL A 56 32.02 33.78 -6.35
C VAL A 56 32.10 32.76 -5.20
N ASN A 57 33.27 32.74 -4.58
CA ASN A 57 33.86 31.90 -3.53
C ASN A 57 33.02 31.41 -2.30
N ASN A 58 33.27 30.13 -2.01
CA ASN A 58 33.69 29.48 -0.74
C ASN A 58 32.73 29.32 0.46
N LEU A 59 32.27 28.08 0.62
CA LEU A 59 32.59 27.24 1.79
C LEU A 59 32.76 25.79 1.33
N SER A 60 33.89 25.19 1.69
CA SER A 60 34.39 23.90 1.20
C SER A 60 33.49 22.72 1.59
N VAL A 61 32.75 22.18 0.62
CA VAL A 61 32.19 20.83 0.70
C VAL A 61 33.28 19.86 0.24
N SER A 62 33.72 19.01 1.16
CA SER A 62 34.62 17.88 0.90
C SER A 62 34.15 17.10 -0.33
N GLY A 63 35.08 16.81 -1.24
CA GLY A 63 34.81 16.41 -2.62
C GLY A 63 33.72 15.37 -2.79
N THR A 64 32.82 15.61 -3.75
CA THR A 64 31.86 14.62 -4.24
C THR A 64 32.62 13.39 -4.72
N SER A 65 32.75 12.38 -3.86
CA SER A 65 33.25 11.06 -4.25
C SER A 65 32.29 10.50 -5.30
N LYS A 66 32.72 10.53 -6.56
CA LYS A 66 31.95 9.98 -7.68
C LYS A 66 32.04 8.46 -7.59
N PHE A 67 31.09 7.85 -6.88
CA PHE A 67 30.96 6.40 -6.82
C PHE A 67 30.59 5.86 -8.21
N THR A 68 31.27 4.80 -8.65
CA THR A 68 31.06 4.14 -9.95
C THR A 68 30.16 2.92 -9.85
N ASN A 69 29.26 2.89 -8.83
CA ASN A 69 28.43 1.76 -8.37
C ASN A 69 28.26 0.66 -9.43
N LYS A 70 28.78 -0.54 -9.14
CA LYS A 70 28.75 -1.65 -10.10
C LYS A 70 27.35 -2.25 -10.20
N VAL A 71 26.93 -2.58 -11.41
CA VAL A 71 25.73 -3.41 -11.62
C VAL A 71 26.09 -4.86 -11.34
N ALA A 72 25.63 -5.38 -10.21
CA ALA A 72 25.90 -6.75 -9.78
C ALA A 72 24.80 -7.22 -8.82
N LEU A 73 24.42 -8.48 -8.94
CA LEU A 73 23.54 -9.11 -7.97
C LEU A 73 24.36 -9.49 -6.74
N THR A 74 24.12 -8.82 -5.62
CA THR A 74 24.73 -9.15 -4.33
C THR A 74 23.68 -9.52 -3.30
N TYR A 75 24.10 -10.33 -2.32
CA TYR A 75 23.26 -10.85 -1.25
C TYR A 75 23.82 -10.39 0.10
N ARG A 76 22.97 -10.34 1.12
CA ARG A 76 23.35 -9.93 2.47
C ARG A 76 24.29 -10.96 3.10
N THR A 77 25.48 -10.52 3.51
CA THR A 77 26.52 -11.33 4.16
C THR A 77 26.64 -11.02 5.65
N VAL A 78 27.30 -11.91 6.40
CA VAL A 78 27.71 -11.66 7.80
C VAL A 78 29.22 -11.84 7.89
N PRO A 79 30.02 -10.78 8.16
CA PRO A 79 29.59 -9.39 8.35
C PRO A 79 29.12 -8.72 7.05
N ILE A 80 28.32 -7.66 7.17
CA ILE A 80 27.92 -6.82 6.02
C ILE A 80 29.16 -6.10 5.49
N THR A 81 29.35 -6.15 4.17
CA THR A 81 30.45 -5.45 3.49
C THR A 81 29.90 -4.58 2.37
N ILE A 82 30.13 -3.27 2.47
CA ILE A 82 29.80 -2.31 1.41
C ILE A 82 31.08 -1.96 0.64
N PRO A 83 31.11 -2.12 -0.70
CA PRO A 83 32.29 -1.81 -1.48
C PRO A 83 32.75 -0.36 -1.33
N LYS A 84 34.06 -0.12 -1.44
CA LYS A 84 34.63 1.25 -1.51
C LYS A 84 34.06 2.06 -2.67
N THR A 85 33.60 1.38 -3.73
CA THR A 85 32.97 1.97 -4.92
C THR A 85 31.49 2.32 -4.74
N GLY A 86 30.92 2.16 -3.54
CA GLY A 86 29.50 2.37 -3.26
C GLY A 86 28.69 1.06 -3.26
N MET A 87 27.42 1.15 -2.86
CA MET A 87 26.49 0.02 -2.92
C MET A 87 26.32 -0.47 -4.36
N ASN A 88 26.34 -1.78 -4.58
CA ASN A 88 26.05 -2.30 -5.93
C ASN A 88 24.62 -1.97 -6.32
N VAL A 89 24.37 -1.87 -7.63
CA VAL A 89 23.03 -1.70 -8.21
C VAL A 89 22.57 -3.07 -8.70
N CYS A 90 21.34 -3.45 -8.39
CA CYS A 90 20.77 -4.70 -8.89
C CYS A 90 20.60 -4.61 -10.41
N PRO A 91 20.66 -5.73 -11.16
CA PRO A 91 20.34 -5.73 -12.58
C PRO A 91 18.94 -5.15 -12.88
N LEU A 92 18.75 -4.56 -14.06
CA LEU A 92 17.50 -3.89 -14.44
C LEU A 92 16.25 -4.79 -14.33
N SER A 93 16.42 -6.11 -14.47
CA SER A 93 15.35 -7.10 -14.28
C SER A 93 14.75 -7.11 -12.86
N TYR A 94 15.41 -6.48 -11.88
CA TYR A 94 14.96 -6.36 -10.50
C TYR A 94 14.33 -4.99 -10.19
N ASN A 95 14.03 -4.16 -11.19
CA ASN A 95 13.47 -2.81 -10.98
C ASN A 95 12.15 -2.78 -10.17
N GLU A 96 11.38 -3.88 -10.17
CA GLU A 96 10.14 -4.09 -9.40
C GLU A 96 10.31 -5.13 -8.29
N TYR A 97 11.53 -5.34 -7.80
CA TYR A 97 11.80 -6.31 -6.74
C TYR A 97 11.13 -5.89 -5.42
N ILE A 98 10.28 -6.79 -4.90
CA ILE A 98 9.59 -6.65 -3.63
C ILE A 98 9.92 -7.90 -2.82
N PRO A 99 10.90 -7.85 -1.90
CA PRO A 99 11.52 -9.05 -1.36
C PRO A 99 10.52 -10.06 -0.76
N CYS A 100 9.54 -9.57 0.01
CA CYS A 100 8.57 -10.43 0.69
C CYS A 100 7.35 -10.81 -0.16
N HIS A 101 7.31 -10.35 -1.41
CA HIS A 101 6.29 -10.67 -2.41
C HIS A 101 6.97 -11.10 -3.72
N ASP A 102 8.12 -11.78 -3.58
CA ASP A 102 8.89 -12.28 -4.71
C ASP A 102 8.26 -13.55 -5.26
N ILE A 103 7.90 -13.52 -6.54
CA ILE A 103 7.17 -14.61 -7.19
C ILE A 103 8.03 -15.88 -7.25
N SER A 104 9.34 -15.74 -7.45
CA SER A 104 10.27 -16.86 -7.54
C SER A 104 10.43 -17.54 -6.19
N TYR A 105 10.62 -16.76 -5.13
CA TYR A 105 10.68 -17.27 -3.76
C TYR A 105 9.36 -17.91 -3.32
N ASN A 106 8.21 -17.26 -3.60
CA ASN A 106 6.90 -17.85 -3.30
C ASN A 106 6.68 -19.18 -4.03
N LYS A 107 7.16 -19.32 -5.28
CA LYS A 107 7.11 -20.59 -6.02
C LYS A 107 7.90 -21.71 -5.34
N GLU A 108 9.05 -21.41 -4.74
CA GLU A 108 9.83 -22.38 -3.96
C GLU A 108 9.10 -22.80 -2.67
N LEU A 109 8.36 -21.88 -2.06
CA LEU A 109 7.60 -22.17 -0.84
C LEU A 109 6.30 -22.91 -1.09
N ARG A 110 5.71 -22.83 -2.30
CA ARG A 110 4.42 -23.44 -2.65
C ARG A 110 4.18 -24.86 -2.11
N PRO A 111 5.13 -25.81 -2.15
CA PRO A 111 4.91 -27.15 -1.60
C PRO A 111 4.63 -27.19 -0.10
N LYS A 112 4.96 -26.12 0.64
CA LYS A 112 4.78 -25.98 2.09
C LYS A 112 3.60 -25.07 2.47
N LEU A 113 2.97 -24.42 1.50
CA LEU A 113 1.91 -23.44 1.72
C LEU A 113 0.55 -24.11 1.55
N ASP A 114 -0.43 -23.68 2.36
CA ASP A 114 -1.82 -24.07 2.18
C ASP A 114 -2.47 -23.22 1.06
N LEU A 115 -2.44 -23.77 -0.16
CA LEU A 115 -3.05 -23.13 -1.33
C LEU A 115 -4.58 -23.04 -1.24
N SER A 116 -5.23 -23.89 -0.44
CA SER A 116 -6.68 -23.80 -0.22
C SER A 116 -7.05 -22.56 0.60
N ARG A 117 -6.11 -22.12 1.44
CA ARG A 117 -6.20 -20.91 2.27
C ARG A 117 -5.56 -19.69 1.60
N LYS A 118 -5.08 -19.83 0.36
CA LYS A 118 -4.41 -18.79 -0.44
C LYS A 118 -3.14 -18.23 0.23
N GLU A 119 -2.42 -19.06 0.98
CA GLU A 119 -1.20 -18.63 1.67
C GLU A 119 -0.13 -18.11 0.70
N GLU A 120 -0.13 -18.52 -0.56
CA GLU A 120 0.80 -18.05 -1.59
C GLU A 120 0.64 -16.56 -1.94
N LEU A 121 -0.47 -15.94 -1.57
CA LEU A 121 -0.71 -14.50 -1.73
C LEU A 121 -0.21 -13.69 -0.53
N GLU A 122 0.11 -14.35 0.58
CA GLU A 122 0.67 -13.67 1.75
C GLU A 122 2.11 -13.21 1.51
N ARG A 123 2.54 -12.32 2.41
CA ARG A 123 3.92 -11.91 2.56
C ARG A 123 4.77 -13.09 3.06
N HIS A 124 5.79 -13.46 2.27
CA HIS A 124 6.83 -14.41 2.64
C HIS A 124 8.20 -13.81 2.40
N CYS A 125 8.89 -13.40 3.46
CA CYS A 125 10.21 -12.80 3.35
C CYS A 125 11.31 -13.88 3.25
N PRO A 126 12.27 -13.75 2.31
CA PRO A 126 13.47 -14.57 2.33
C PRO A 126 14.26 -14.38 3.63
N PRO A 127 14.94 -15.44 4.13
CA PRO A 127 15.88 -15.29 5.23
C PRO A 127 17.00 -14.32 4.86
N LEU A 128 17.62 -13.67 5.85
CA LEU A 128 18.59 -12.59 5.62
C LEU A 128 19.66 -12.97 4.59
N SER A 129 20.27 -14.15 4.68
CA SER A 129 21.32 -14.61 3.74
C SER A 129 20.87 -14.73 2.27
N ARG A 130 19.57 -14.83 2.00
CA ARG A 130 18.98 -14.89 0.65
C ARG A 130 18.44 -13.55 0.17
N ARG A 131 18.45 -12.51 1.01
CA ARG A 131 17.99 -11.17 0.62
C ARG A 131 19.03 -10.49 -0.25
N LEU A 132 18.56 -9.83 -1.31
CA LEU A 132 19.42 -8.99 -2.13
C LEU A 132 19.93 -7.81 -1.30
N PHE A 133 21.19 -7.47 -1.56
CA PHE A 133 21.90 -6.38 -0.93
C PHE A 133 22.51 -5.47 -2.00
N CYS A 134 21.64 -4.87 -2.81
CA CYS A 134 21.95 -3.96 -3.91
C CYS A 134 20.80 -2.95 -4.08
N LEU A 135 21.10 -1.76 -4.59
CA LEU A 135 20.12 -0.70 -4.85
C LEU A 135 19.22 -1.13 -6.01
N VAL A 136 17.89 -1.00 -5.83
CA VAL A 136 16.93 -1.37 -6.87
C VAL A 136 16.86 -0.27 -7.94
N PRO A 137 17.22 -0.54 -9.21
CA PRO A 137 17.27 0.48 -10.25
C PRO A 137 15.86 0.97 -10.63
N PRO A 138 15.70 2.26 -11.01
CA PRO A 138 14.53 2.69 -11.76
C PRO A 138 14.39 1.92 -13.09
N PRO A 139 13.16 1.77 -13.63
CA PRO A 139 12.98 1.23 -14.97
C PRO A 139 13.63 2.12 -16.04
N ALA A 140 13.81 1.58 -17.25
CA ALA A 140 14.23 2.37 -18.39
C ALA A 140 13.24 3.52 -18.64
N ASP A 141 13.75 4.70 -18.98
CA ASP A 141 12.97 5.92 -19.20
C ASP A 141 12.08 6.35 -18.02
N TYR A 142 12.45 5.96 -16.79
CA TYR A 142 11.76 6.43 -15.58
C TYR A 142 11.75 7.96 -15.55
N LYS A 143 10.58 8.51 -15.21
CA LYS A 143 10.37 9.94 -15.05
C LYS A 143 10.01 10.25 -13.61
N LEU A 144 10.31 11.47 -13.16
CA LEU A 144 9.78 11.94 -11.89
C LEU A 144 8.24 11.89 -11.94
N PRO A 145 7.57 11.43 -10.88
CA PRO A 145 6.11 11.32 -10.84
C PRO A 145 5.43 12.67 -11.14
N ILE A 146 4.25 12.58 -11.74
CA ILE A 146 3.39 13.76 -11.96
C ILE A 146 2.98 14.30 -10.59
N ARG A 147 3.00 15.63 -10.42
CA ARG A 147 2.64 16.25 -9.14
C ARG A 147 1.14 16.14 -8.86
N TRP A 148 0.80 16.08 -7.58
CA TRP A 148 -0.58 16.14 -7.12
C TRP A 148 -1.19 17.53 -7.43
N PRO A 149 -2.49 17.63 -7.78
CA PRO A 149 -3.51 16.59 -7.88
C PRO A 149 -3.59 15.86 -9.22
N THR A 150 -2.82 16.29 -10.24
CA THR A 150 -2.87 15.71 -11.58
C THR A 150 -2.53 14.22 -11.60
N SER A 151 -1.63 13.78 -10.72
CA SER A 151 -1.28 12.36 -10.57
C SER A 151 -2.45 11.45 -10.20
N LYS A 152 -3.53 12.00 -9.59
CA LYS A 152 -4.74 11.23 -9.31
C LYS A 152 -5.28 10.54 -10.58
N ASP A 153 -5.18 11.22 -11.73
CA ASP A 153 -5.81 10.80 -12.97
C ASP A 153 -4.81 10.44 -14.08
N TYR A 154 -3.53 10.81 -13.92
CA TYR A 154 -2.49 10.60 -14.93
C TYR A 154 -1.18 10.09 -14.33
N VAL A 155 -0.59 9.07 -14.95
CA VAL A 155 0.70 8.49 -14.55
C VAL A 155 1.55 8.23 -15.79
N TRP A 156 2.88 8.34 -15.70
CA TRP A 156 3.78 7.98 -16.79
C TRP A 156 3.74 6.48 -17.11
N ARG A 157 3.62 6.11 -18.38
CA ARG A 157 3.66 4.69 -18.78
C ARG A 157 5.02 4.04 -18.52
N SER A 158 6.11 4.79 -18.67
CA SER A 158 7.46 4.29 -18.39
C SER A 158 7.71 3.97 -16.90
N ASN A 159 6.94 4.57 -15.99
CA ASN A 159 7.06 4.31 -14.55
C ASN A 159 6.35 3.02 -14.12
N VAL A 160 5.30 2.62 -14.86
CA VAL A 160 4.51 1.40 -14.62
C VAL A 160 4.21 0.74 -15.98
N ASN A 161 5.19 0.04 -16.53
CA ASN A 161 5.13 -0.49 -17.89
C ASN A 161 4.38 -1.85 -17.97
N HIS A 162 3.07 -1.82 -17.69
CA HIS A 162 2.22 -3.02 -17.62
C HIS A 162 0.95 -2.87 -18.45
N THR A 163 1.04 -3.12 -19.76
CA THR A 163 -0.08 -2.95 -20.71
C THR A 163 -1.21 -3.97 -20.50
N ARG A 164 -0.87 -5.17 -20.00
CA ARG A 164 -1.83 -6.26 -19.78
C ARG A 164 -3.03 -5.86 -18.93
N LEU A 165 -2.84 -5.00 -17.92
CA LEU A 165 -3.96 -4.54 -17.08
C LEU A 165 -4.95 -3.72 -17.91
N ALA A 166 -4.47 -2.81 -18.76
CA ALA A 166 -5.30 -2.01 -19.66
C ALA A 166 -6.02 -2.89 -20.70
N GLU A 167 -5.34 -3.90 -21.25
CA GLU A 167 -5.95 -4.85 -22.20
C GLU A 167 -7.08 -5.67 -21.56
N VAL A 168 -6.87 -6.20 -20.35
CA VAL A 168 -7.83 -7.09 -19.68
C VAL A 168 -8.95 -6.31 -18.97
N LYS A 169 -8.70 -5.07 -18.54
CA LYS A 169 -9.62 -4.25 -17.74
C LYS A 169 -10.10 -2.97 -18.42
N GLY A 170 -9.70 -2.70 -19.67
CA GLY A 170 -10.11 -1.50 -20.41
C GLY A 170 -11.62 -1.35 -20.52
N GLY A 171 -12.36 -2.45 -20.75
CA GLY A 171 -13.83 -2.45 -20.78
C GLY A 171 -14.52 -2.19 -19.43
N GLN A 172 -13.77 -2.04 -18.35
CA GLN A 172 -14.26 -1.65 -17.03
C GLN A 172 -13.85 -0.23 -16.65
N ASN A 173 -13.16 0.49 -17.56
CA ASN A 173 -12.64 1.84 -17.35
C ASN A 173 -11.73 1.98 -16.12
N TRP A 174 -10.90 0.96 -15.85
CA TRP A 174 -9.93 1.06 -14.76
C TRP A 174 -8.77 1.99 -15.14
N VAL A 175 -8.22 1.80 -16.33
CA VAL A 175 -7.05 2.50 -16.85
C VAL A 175 -7.07 2.42 -18.38
N HIS A 176 -6.64 3.50 -19.03
CA HIS A 176 -6.55 3.62 -20.49
C HIS A 176 -5.20 4.19 -20.91
N GLU A 177 -4.71 3.79 -22.09
CA GLU A 177 -3.56 4.44 -22.71
C GLU A 177 -3.92 5.83 -23.22
N LYS A 178 -3.04 6.81 -22.96
CA LYS A 178 -3.14 8.17 -23.48
C LYS A 178 -1.75 8.72 -23.76
N ASP A 179 -1.27 8.53 -24.99
CA ASP A 179 0.09 8.92 -25.42
C ASP A 179 1.16 8.36 -24.47
N GLN A 180 1.97 9.18 -23.81
CA GLN A 180 2.98 8.73 -22.84
C GLN A 180 2.43 8.45 -21.43
N LEU A 181 1.11 8.55 -21.25
CA LEU A 181 0.43 8.48 -19.96
C LEU A 181 -0.55 7.30 -19.88
N TRP A 182 -0.73 6.82 -18.66
CA TRP A 182 -1.91 6.09 -18.22
C TRP A 182 -2.95 7.10 -17.74
N TRP A 183 -4.20 6.93 -18.16
CA TRP A 183 -5.34 7.74 -17.74
C TRP A 183 -6.32 6.90 -16.91
N PHE A 184 -6.73 7.43 -15.74
CA PHE A 184 -7.64 6.78 -14.81
C PHE A 184 -8.98 7.55 -14.74
N PRO A 185 -10.03 7.09 -15.43
CA PRO A 185 -11.33 7.79 -15.45
C PRO A 185 -12.18 7.54 -14.19
N GLY A 186 -11.66 6.82 -13.19
CA GLY A 186 -12.39 6.49 -11.97
C GLY A 186 -13.34 5.29 -12.08
N GLY A 187 -13.26 4.51 -13.15
CA GLY A 187 -14.08 3.32 -13.34
C GLY A 187 -13.65 2.14 -12.47
N GLY A 188 -14.55 1.16 -12.37
CA GLY A 188 -14.38 -0.08 -11.62
C GLY A 188 -15.34 -1.15 -12.11
N THR A 189 -15.19 -2.40 -11.63
CA THR A 189 -16.03 -3.51 -12.11
C THR A 189 -17.53 -3.26 -11.93
N HIS A 190 -17.93 -2.70 -10.78
CA HIS A 190 -19.33 -2.40 -10.41
C HIS A 190 -19.69 -0.92 -10.54
N PHE A 191 -18.76 -0.10 -11.04
CA PHE A 191 -18.92 1.35 -11.22
C PHE A 191 -18.18 1.82 -12.48
N LYS A 192 -18.49 1.18 -13.61
CA LYS A 192 -17.78 1.39 -14.89
C LYS A 192 -17.83 2.83 -15.40
N HIS A 193 -18.86 3.59 -15.03
CA HIS A 193 -19.06 4.97 -15.46
C HIS A 193 -18.49 6.01 -14.48
N GLY A 194 -17.79 5.56 -13.43
CA GLY A 194 -17.15 6.41 -12.43
C GLY A 194 -17.56 6.07 -11.00
N ALA A 195 -16.67 6.33 -10.05
CA ALA A 195 -16.89 6.02 -8.64
C ALA A 195 -17.89 6.97 -7.95
N THR A 196 -18.12 8.18 -8.47
CA THR A 196 -18.98 9.18 -7.82
C THR A 196 -20.42 8.69 -7.62
N GLU A 197 -21.08 8.22 -8.68
CA GLU A 197 -22.46 7.70 -8.62
C GLU A 197 -22.54 6.49 -7.67
N TYR A 198 -21.50 5.65 -7.67
CA TYR A 198 -21.40 4.51 -6.77
C TYR A 198 -21.31 4.92 -5.30
N ILE A 199 -20.46 5.91 -4.98
CA ILE A 199 -20.28 6.47 -3.63
C ILE A 199 -21.59 7.11 -3.13
N GLU A 200 -22.28 7.86 -4.00
CA GLU A 200 -23.57 8.45 -3.66
C GLU A 200 -24.63 7.38 -3.39
N ARG A 201 -24.70 6.35 -4.25
CA ARG A 201 -25.64 5.24 -4.07
C ARG A 201 -25.44 4.51 -2.75
N ILE A 202 -24.20 4.18 -2.38
CA ILE A 202 -23.94 3.51 -1.09
C ILE A 202 -24.30 4.39 0.10
N GLY A 203 -24.06 5.72 0.02
CA GLY A 203 -24.50 6.67 1.04
C GLY A 203 -26.02 6.69 1.22
N ASN A 204 -26.76 6.72 0.11
CA ASN A 204 -28.22 6.69 0.10
C ASN A 204 -28.78 5.37 0.65
N MET A 205 -28.16 4.24 0.33
CA MET A 205 -28.51 2.91 0.86
C MET A 205 -28.31 2.83 2.38
N MET A 206 -27.30 3.51 2.94
CA MET A 206 -27.05 3.52 4.40
C MET A 206 -28.01 4.42 5.18
N THR A 207 -28.51 5.48 4.55
CA THR A 207 -29.25 6.58 5.22
C THR A 207 -30.71 6.68 4.81
N SER A 208 -31.22 5.72 4.03
CA SER A 208 -32.62 5.69 3.57
C SER A 208 -33.02 6.93 2.74
N LYS A 209 -32.20 7.26 1.72
CA LYS A 209 -32.48 8.01 0.47
C LYS A 209 -31.88 9.41 0.24
N THR A 210 -31.33 10.12 1.23
CA THR A 210 -30.77 11.48 0.99
C THR A 210 -29.44 11.78 1.69
N GLY A 211 -28.75 10.77 2.22
CA GLY A 211 -27.49 10.96 2.92
C GLY A 211 -26.27 10.56 2.11
N ASN A 212 -25.12 11.11 2.50
CA ASN A 212 -23.82 10.71 2.00
C ASN A 212 -23.11 9.83 3.05
N LEU A 213 -21.88 9.40 2.75
CA LEU A 213 -21.08 8.59 3.67
C LEU A 213 -20.82 9.28 5.03
N HIS A 214 -20.66 10.61 5.07
CA HIS A 214 -20.51 11.35 6.34
C HIS A 214 -21.78 11.34 7.17
N SER A 215 -22.94 11.46 6.54
CA SER A 215 -24.25 11.32 7.20
C SER A 215 -24.43 9.93 7.82
N ALA A 216 -23.77 8.91 7.26
CA ALA A 216 -23.68 7.56 7.82
C ALA A 216 -22.54 7.41 8.86
N GLY A 217 -21.78 8.46 9.16
CA GLY A 217 -20.69 8.42 10.14
C GLY A 217 -19.39 7.79 9.63
N VAL A 218 -19.19 7.67 8.31
CA VAL A 218 -18.01 7.03 7.71
C VAL A 218 -16.90 8.06 7.47
N TYR A 219 -15.76 7.87 8.15
CA TYR A 219 -14.57 8.73 8.00
C TYR A 219 -13.31 7.94 7.63
N GLN A 220 -13.24 6.65 8.00
CA GLN A 220 -12.13 5.75 7.71
C GLN A 220 -12.63 4.47 7.04
N VAL A 221 -11.99 4.11 5.93
CA VAL A 221 -12.42 3.02 5.06
C VAL A 221 -11.27 2.07 4.79
N LEU A 222 -11.54 0.77 4.92
CA LEU A 222 -10.68 -0.28 4.41
C LEU A 222 -11.21 -0.75 3.07
N ASP A 223 -10.43 -0.57 2.00
CA ASP A 223 -10.82 -0.94 0.63
C ASP A 223 -10.10 -2.23 0.20
N VAL A 224 -10.84 -3.34 0.29
CA VAL A 224 -10.34 -4.72 0.10
C VAL A 224 -10.37 -5.08 -1.38
N GLY A 225 -9.24 -5.54 -1.91
CA GLY A 225 -9.13 -5.91 -3.33
C GLY A 225 -9.36 -4.70 -4.25
N CYS A 226 -8.80 -3.56 -3.86
CA CYS A 226 -9.06 -2.22 -4.40
C CYS A 226 -8.77 -2.01 -5.89
N GLY A 227 -8.05 -2.94 -6.54
CA GLY A 227 -7.57 -2.73 -7.90
C GLY A 227 -6.60 -1.55 -7.97
N VAL A 228 -6.84 -0.61 -8.88
CA VAL A 228 -6.06 0.64 -8.98
C VAL A 228 -6.48 1.71 -7.97
N ALA A 229 -7.29 1.35 -6.96
CA ALA A 229 -7.81 2.23 -5.92
C ALA A 229 -8.70 3.40 -6.42
N SER A 230 -9.47 3.18 -7.50
CA SER A 230 -10.42 4.19 -8.02
C SER A 230 -11.45 4.63 -6.99
N PHE A 231 -11.98 3.71 -6.17
CA PHE A 231 -12.93 4.04 -5.12
C PHE A 231 -12.32 5.02 -4.11
N SER A 232 -11.16 4.67 -3.56
CA SER A 232 -10.42 5.52 -2.63
C SER A 232 -10.04 6.88 -3.21
N ALA A 233 -9.62 6.94 -4.48
CA ALA A 233 -9.27 8.20 -5.15
C ALA A 233 -10.42 9.23 -5.13
N TYR A 234 -11.68 8.76 -5.20
CA TYR A 234 -12.88 9.60 -5.22
C TYR A 234 -13.46 9.85 -3.82
N LEU A 235 -12.94 9.17 -2.79
CA LEU A 235 -13.22 9.47 -1.39
C LEU A 235 -12.30 10.58 -0.83
N LEU A 236 -11.12 10.79 -1.41
CA LEU A 236 -10.18 11.83 -0.99
C LEU A 236 -10.78 13.25 -0.99
N PRO A 237 -11.50 13.72 -2.04
CA PRO A 237 -12.14 15.04 -2.02
C PRO A 237 -13.25 15.17 -0.97
N LEU A 238 -13.78 14.04 -0.50
CA LEU A 238 -14.76 13.99 0.57
C LEU A 238 -14.09 13.98 1.96
N ASN A 239 -12.77 14.11 2.06
CA ASN A 239 -12.02 14.02 3.33
C ASN A 239 -12.28 12.70 4.09
N ILE A 240 -12.48 11.61 3.36
CA ILE A 240 -12.60 10.26 3.91
C ILE A 240 -11.24 9.57 3.75
N GLN A 241 -10.66 9.10 4.86
CA GLN A 241 -9.38 8.40 4.86
C GLN A 241 -9.58 6.95 4.44
N THR A 242 -8.68 6.46 3.59
CA THR A 242 -8.80 5.15 2.97
C THR A 242 -7.49 4.42 3.05
N MET A 243 -7.54 3.17 3.52
CA MET A 243 -6.44 2.23 3.35
C MET A 243 -6.85 1.19 2.31
N SER A 244 -6.31 1.31 1.10
CA SER A 244 -6.54 0.33 0.02
C SER A 244 -5.51 -0.80 0.08
N PHE A 245 -5.95 -2.03 -0.16
CA PHE A 245 -5.00 -3.13 -0.35
C PHE A 245 -5.46 -4.16 -1.36
N ALA A 246 -4.49 -4.87 -1.92
CA ALA A 246 -4.69 -6.00 -2.79
C ALA A 246 -3.42 -6.88 -2.75
N PRO A 247 -3.55 -8.20 -2.99
CA PRO A 247 -2.38 -9.06 -3.11
C PRO A 247 -1.63 -8.76 -4.40
N LYS A 248 -0.33 -9.12 -4.43
CA LYS A 248 0.41 -9.18 -5.69
C LYS A 248 0.01 -10.46 -6.43
N ASP A 249 -0.98 -10.34 -7.32
CA ASP A 249 -1.51 -11.46 -8.10
C ASP A 249 -1.06 -11.41 -9.58
N GLY A 250 -1.50 -12.38 -10.37
CA GLY A 250 -1.17 -12.48 -11.80
C GLY A 250 -1.77 -11.39 -12.70
N HIS A 251 -2.47 -10.40 -12.13
CA HIS A 251 -2.94 -9.21 -12.86
C HIS A 251 -2.00 -8.01 -12.69
N GLU A 252 -0.85 -8.20 -12.04
CA GLU A 252 0.33 -7.33 -11.93
C GLU A 252 0.05 -5.83 -11.62
N ASN A 253 0.65 -5.32 -10.54
CA ASN A 253 0.93 -3.89 -10.33
C ASN A 253 -0.26 -2.95 -10.11
N GLN A 254 -1.41 -3.50 -9.72
CA GLN A 254 -2.58 -2.73 -9.28
C GLN A 254 -2.25 -1.72 -8.16
N ILE A 255 -1.54 -2.16 -7.12
CA ILE A 255 -1.14 -1.30 -5.99
C ILE A 255 -0.06 -0.30 -6.42
N GLN A 256 0.83 -0.65 -7.35
CA GLN A 256 1.82 0.29 -7.89
C GLN A 256 1.13 1.47 -8.58
N PHE A 257 0.07 1.23 -9.37
CA PHE A 257 -0.71 2.32 -9.95
C PHE A 257 -1.34 3.21 -8.88
N ALA A 258 -1.91 2.64 -7.81
CA ALA A 258 -2.50 3.44 -6.73
C ALA A 258 -1.45 4.34 -6.07
N LEU A 259 -0.27 3.78 -5.73
CA LEU A 259 0.84 4.52 -5.13
C LEU A 259 1.38 5.60 -6.07
N GLU A 260 1.54 5.29 -7.36
CA GLU A 260 2.04 6.24 -8.36
C GLU A 260 1.07 7.41 -8.60
N ARG A 261 -0.23 7.17 -8.44
CA ARG A 261 -1.28 8.20 -8.45
C ARG A 261 -1.35 9.06 -7.18
N GLY A 262 -0.60 8.68 -6.14
CA GLY A 262 -0.61 9.35 -4.84
C GLY A 262 -1.78 8.94 -3.93
N ILE A 263 -2.26 7.69 -4.05
CA ILE A 263 -3.36 7.14 -3.25
C ILE A 263 -2.81 6.16 -2.21
N GLY A 264 -3.29 6.24 -0.98
CA GLY A 264 -2.89 5.38 0.13
C GLY A 264 -3.20 3.91 -0.13
N ALA A 265 -2.16 3.10 -0.35
CA ALA A 265 -2.30 1.69 -0.71
C ALA A 265 -1.15 0.83 -0.16
N MET A 266 -1.42 -0.46 0.06
CA MET A 266 -0.43 -1.44 0.53
C MET A 266 -0.65 -2.80 -0.12
N ILE A 267 0.43 -3.56 -0.34
CA ILE A 267 0.32 -4.96 -0.76
C ILE A 267 -0.04 -5.80 0.46
N SER A 268 -1.19 -6.46 0.44
CA SER A 268 -1.63 -7.33 1.52
C SER A 268 -2.64 -8.35 1.02
N ALA A 269 -2.83 -9.44 1.77
CA ALA A 269 -3.78 -10.49 1.46
C ALA A 269 -4.54 -10.90 2.73
N LEU A 270 -5.78 -11.36 2.54
CA LEU A 270 -6.57 -12.04 3.57
C LEU A 270 -6.46 -13.55 3.34
N ALA A 271 -5.69 -14.24 4.18
CA ALA A 271 -5.45 -15.68 4.08
C ALA A 271 -5.42 -16.34 5.47
N THR A 272 -4.26 -16.44 6.13
CA THR A 272 -4.09 -17.11 7.43
C THR A 272 -3.60 -16.20 8.54
N LYS A 273 -3.15 -14.97 8.23
CA LYS A 273 -2.75 -13.94 9.21
C LYS A 273 -3.75 -12.79 9.31
N GLN A 274 -3.81 -12.17 10.48
CA GLN A 274 -4.49 -10.90 10.70
C GLN A 274 -3.87 -9.80 9.87
N LEU A 275 -4.69 -8.85 9.41
CA LEU A 275 -4.20 -7.62 8.82
C LEU A 275 -3.50 -6.77 9.90
N PRO A 276 -2.47 -5.99 9.53
CA PRO A 276 -1.60 -5.27 10.48
C PRO A 276 -2.26 -4.00 11.05
N TYR A 277 -3.56 -4.06 11.32
CA TYR A 277 -4.37 -2.98 11.84
C TYR A 277 -4.96 -3.39 13.21
N PRO A 278 -5.15 -2.44 14.13
CA PRO A 278 -5.74 -2.71 15.42
C PRO A 278 -7.23 -3.09 15.30
N THR A 279 -7.76 -3.68 16.36
CA THR A 279 -9.19 -3.94 16.50
C THR A 279 -9.97 -2.62 16.43
N SER A 280 -11.16 -2.61 15.82
CA SER A 280 -12.04 -1.44 15.67
C SER A 280 -11.36 -0.24 14.98
N SER A 281 -10.72 -0.47 13.84
CA SER A 281 -10.00 0.55 13.08
C SER A 281 -10.89 1.39 12.16
N PHE A 282 -11.85 0.77 11.47
CA PHE A 282 -12.55 1.38 10.33
C PHE A 282 -14.06 1.52 10.60
N GLU A 283 -14.69 2.58 10.08
CA GLU A 283 -16.16 2.68 10.08
C GLU A 283 -16.79 1.98 8.87
N MET A 284 -16.03 1.74 7.81
CA MET A 284 -16.50 0.98 6.66
C MET A 284 -15.42 0.03 6.12
N VAL A 285 -15.81 -1.19 5.80
CA VAL A 285 -15.02 -2.10 4.95
C VAL A 285 -15.74 -2.27 3.63
N HIS A 286 -15.06 -1.91 2.54
CA HIS A 286 -15.58 -1.98 1.19
C HIS A 286 -14.91 -3.13 0.42
N CYS A 287 -15.73 -3.93 -0.27
CA CYS A 287 -15.28 -4.93 -1.23
C CYS A 287 -16.11 -4.84 -2.50
N SER A 288 -15.48 -4.49 -3.62
CA SER A 288 -16.09 -4.57 -4.96
C SER A 288 -15.33 -5.57 -5.82
N ARG A 289 -15.91 -6.78 -5.99
CA ARG A 289 -15.28 -7.93 -6.68
C ARG A 289 -13.88 -8.25 -6.15
N CYS A 290 -13.70 -8.18 -4.84
CA CYS A 290 -12.39 -8.32 -4.18
C CYS A 290 -11.77 -9.73 -4.22
N ARG A 291 -12.47 -10.74 -4.77
CA ARG A 291 -12.02 -12.15 -4.87
C ARG A 291 -11.70 -12.81 -3.52
N VAL A 292 -12.37 -12.35 -2.47
CA VAL A 292 -12.33 -12.96 -1.13
C VAL A 292 -13.56 -13.83 -0.94
N ASP A 293 -13.34 -15.08 -0.56
CA ASP A 293 -14.39 -16.06 -0.32
C ASP A 293 -14.84 -15.97 1.14
N TRP A 294 -15.64 -14.94 1.45
CA TRP A 294 -16.04 -14.59 2.83
C TRP A 294 -16.77 -15.70 3.60
N HIS A 295 -17.37 -16.65 2.89
CA HIS A 295 -18.19 -17.72 3.42
C HIS A 295 -17.42 -19.00 3.75
N GLU A 296 -16.20 -19.14 3.22
CA GLU A 296 -15.39 -20.34 3.37
C GLU A 296 -14.73 -20.42 4.75
N ASN A 297 -14.37 -21.64 5.16
CA ASN A 297 -13.65 -21.90 6.42
C ASN A 297 -14.33 -21.26 7.65
N ASP A 298 -15.62 -21.54 7.83
CA ASP A 298 -16.46 -21.00 8.91
C ASP A 298 -16.48 -19.46 9.01
N GLY A 299 -16.27 -18.79 7.88
CA GLY A 299 -16.27 -17.34 7.80
C GLY A 299 -15.08 -16.68 8.49
N ILE A 300 -13.96 -17.39 8.69
CA ILE A 300 -12.79 -16.83 9.40
C ILE A 300 -12.30 -15.48 8.82
N LEU A 301 -12.45 -15.26 7.50
CA LEU A 301 -12.07 -13.99 6.88
C LEU A 301 -13.06 -12.86 7.19
N ILE A 302 -14.37 -13.13 7.27
CA ILE A 302 -15.34 -12.11 7.68
C ILE A 302 -15.27 -11.82 9.19
N LYS A 303 -14.80 -12.80 10.00
CA LYS A 303 -14.48 -12.58 11.42
C LYS A 303 -13.29 -11.63 11.62
N GLU A 304 -12.30 -11.64 10.71
CA GLU A 304 -11.25 -10.62 10.69
C GLU A 304 -11.82 -9.22 10.36
N ILE A 305 -12.79 -9.14 9.45
CA ILE A 305 -13.49 -7.87 9.20
C ILE A 305 -14.27 -7.43 10.43
N ASP A 306 -14.90 -8.35 11.16
CA ASP A 306 -15.53 -8.02 12.43
C ASP A 306 -14.55 -7.43 13.44
N ARG A 307 -13.34 -8.00 13.58
CA ARG A 307 -12.30 -7.42 14.43
C ARG A 307 -11.95 -5.99 14.01
N LEU A 308 -11.83 -5.72 12.71
CA LEU A 308 -11.40 -4.42 12.19
C LEU A 308 -12.50 -3.36 12.12
N LEU A 309 -13.75 -3.78 12.00
CA LEU A 309 -14.89 -2.89 11.85
C LEU A 309 -15.32 -2.36 13.22
N ARG A 310 -15.42 -1.04 13.34
CA ARG A 310 -15.97 -0.37 14.52
C ARG A 310 -17.44 -0.76 14.70
N THR A 311 -17.89 -0.71 15.94
CA THR A 311 -19.31 -0.83 16.28
C THR A 311 -20.13 0.22 15.52
N ASN A 312 -21.31 -0.18 15.04
CA ASN A 312 -22.18 0.55 14.12
C ASN A 312 -21.57 0.81 12.73
N GLY A 313 -20.39 0.28 12.43
CA GLY A 313 -19.74 0.34 11.12
C GLY A 313 -20.45 -0.50 10.07
N TYR A 314 -20.01 -0.34 8.82
CA TYR A 314 -20.63 -0.93 7.64
C TYR A 314 -19.70 -1.88 6.88
N PHE A 315 -20.24 -3.02 6.47
CA PHE A 315 -19.61 -3.87 5.46
C PHE A 315 -20.36 -3.73 4.13
N VAL A 316 -19.68 -3.21 3.12
CA VAL A 316 -20.23 -2.96 1.77
C VAL A 316 -19.67 -4.01 0.81
N TYR A 317 -20.55 -4.86 0.31
CA TYR A 317 -20.18 -5.98 -0.56
C TYR A 317 -20.86 -5.84 -1.93
N SER A 318 -20.07 -5.57 -2.95
CA SER A 318 -20.52 -5.54 -4.34
C SER A 318 -19.86 -6.69 -5.10
N ALA A 319 -20.60 -7.79 -5.29
CA ALA A 319 -20.09 -9.00 -5.94
C ALA A 319 -21.23 -9.90 -6.41
N PRO A 320 -20.97 -10.85 -7.33
CA PRO A 320 -22.00 -11.73 -7.88
C PRO A 320 -22.95 -12.39 -6.86
N PRO A 321 -22.49 -12.92 -5.70
CA PRO A 321 -23.41 -13.49 -4.70
C PRO A 321 -24.48 -12.50 -4.19
N ALA A 322 -24.22 -11.20 -4.24
CA ALA A 322 -25.19 -10.19 -3.79
C ALA A 322 -26.37 -10.02 -4.75
N TYR A 323 -26.31 -10.46 -6.01
CA TYR A 323 -27.38 -10.15 -6.99
C TYR A 323 -27.65 -11.23 -8.05
N ARG A 324 -26.71 -12.14 -8.31
CA ARG A 324 -26.88 -13.23 -9.27
C ARG A 324 -27.70 -14.36 -8.64
N LYS A 325 -28.56 -14.99 -9.45
CA LYS A 325 -29.45 -16.10 -9.04
C LYS A 325 -29.07 -17.44 -9.69
N ASP A 326 -27.99 -17.48 -10.45
CA ASP A 326 -27.47 -18.66 -11.14
C ASP A 326 -26.22 -19.21 -10.46
N LYS A 327 -25.79 -20.41 -10.88
CA LYS A 327 -24.63 -21.13 -10.34
C LYS A 327 -24.77 -21.38 -8.83
N ASP A 328 -23.66 -21.35 -8.12
CA ASP A 328 -23.52 -21.50 -6.68
C ASP A 328 -23.75 -20.19 -5.90
N PHE A 329 -23.95 -19.07 -6.58
CA PHE A 329 -24.12 -17.77 -5.93
C PHE A 329 -25.25 -17.70 -4.89
N PRO A 330 -26.43 -18.32 -5.10
CA PRO A 330 -27.46 -18.39 -4.07
C PRO A 330 -26.99 -19.13 -2.80
N ALA A 331 -26.32 -20.27 -2.95
CA ALA A 331 -25.80 -21.03 -1.81
C ALA A 331 -24.69 -20.27 -1.06
N ILE A 332 -23.82 -19.58 -1.79
CA ILE A 332 -22.80 -18.69 -1.21
C ILE A 332 -23.47 -17.56 -0.41
N TRP A 333 -24.52 -16.95 -0.96
CA TRP A 333 -25.29 -15.91 -0.29
C TRP A 333 -25.94 -16.42 1.00
N ASP A 334 -26.57 -17.59 0.97
CA ASP A 334 -27.22 -18.19 2.14
C ASP A 334 -26.20 -18.50 3.25
N LYS A 335 -25.04 -19.06 2.90
CA LYS A 335 -23.93 -19.24 3.86
C LYS A 335 -23.49 -17.93 4.49
N LEU A 336 -23.31 -16.87 3.68
CA LEU A 336 -22.92 -15.55 4.17
C LEU A 336 -23.98 -14.93 5.09
N MET A 337 -25.27 -15.08 4.75
CA MET A 337 -26.37 -14.63 5.59
C MET A 337 -26.41 -15.37 6.93
N ASN A 338 -26.20 -16.69 6.93
CA ASN A 338 -26.14 -17.47 8.17
C ASN A 338 -24.95 -17.04 9.05
N LEU A 339 -23.76 -16.86 8.46
CA LEU A 339 -22.57 -16.41 9.17
C LEU A 339 -22.77 -15.01 9.78
N THR A 340 -23.22 -14.05 8.97
CA THR A 340 -23.44 -12.66 9.43
C THR A 340 -24.55 -12.57 10.48
N SER A 341 -25.62 -13.36 10.34
CA SER A 341 -26.70 -13.43 11.34
C SER A 341 -26.21 -14.04 12.65
N ALA A 342 -25.39 -15.11 12.60
CA ALA A 342 -24.74 -15.66 13.78
C ALA A 342 -23.86 -14.60 14.45
N MET A 343 -23.09 -13.84 13.67
CA MET A 343 -22.30 -12.70 14.15
C MET A 343 -23.13 -11.47 14.58
N CYS A 344 -24.47 -11.57 14.58
CA CYS A 344 -25.40 -10.51 14.94
C CYS A 344 -25.41 -9.29 14.01
N TRP A 345 -24.77 -9.37 12.85
CA TRP A 345 -24.80 -8.30 11.86
C TRP A 345 -26.20 -8.20 11.23
N LYS A 346 -26.62 -6.97 10.90
CA LYS A 346 -27.91 -6.72 10.27
C LYS A 346 -27.71 -6.30 8.82
N LEU A 347 -28.33 -7.02 7.89
CA LEU A 347 -28.43 -6.59 6.49
C LEU A 347 -29.40 -5.41 6.41
N ILE A 348 -28.91 -4.24 6.01
CA ILE A 348 -29.71 -3.00 5.97
C ILE A 348 -30.13 -2.61 4.56
N ALA A 349 -29.38 -3.03 3.55
CA ALA A 349 -29.70 -2.75 2.15
C ALA A 349 -29.17 -3.85 1.24
N ARG A 350 -29.93 -4.14 0.18
CA ARG A 350 -29.52 -5.01 -0.92
C ARG A 350 -30.16 -4.48 -2.20
N GLU A 351 -29.42 -3.65 -2.93
CA GLU A 351 -29.93 -2.95 -4.10
C GLU A 351 -28.94 -3.09 -5.26
N VAL A 352 -29.47 -3.25 -6.47
CA VAL A 352 -28.70 -3.38 -7.72
C VAL A 352 -27.69 -4.53 -7.63
N GLN A 353 -26.42 -4.25 -7.33
CA GLN A 353 -25.31 -5.20 -7.26
C GLN A 353 -24.61 -5.19 -5.91
N THR A 354 -25.18 -4.51 -4.91
CA THR A 354 -24.54 -4.19 -3.64
C THR A 354 -25.41 -4.60 -2.46
N ALA A 355 -24.79 -5.22 -1.47
CA ALA A 355 -25.37 -5.49 -0.17
C ALA A 355 -24.59 -4.76 0.93
N ILE A 356 -25.29 -4.26 1.94
CA ILE A 356 -24.70 -3.53 3.07
C ILE A 356 -25.20 -4.13 4.37
N TRP A 357 -24.25 -4.52 5.23
CA TRP A 357 -24.51 -4.90 6.61
C TRP A 357 -24.02 -3.82 7.56
N THR A 358 -24.66 -3.72 8.72
CA THR A 358 -24.13 -2.98 9.87
C THR A 358 -23.82 -3.95 11.01
N LYS A 359 -22.72 -3.67 11.72
CA LYS A 359 -22.28 -4.38 12.92
C LYS A 359 -22.88 -3.68 14.15
N PRO A 360 -23.94 -4.20 14.79
CA PRO A 360 -24.59 -3.49 15.89
C PRO A 360 -23.76 -3.54 17.17
N GLU A 361 -24.06 -2.65 18.11
CA GLU A 361 -23.44 -2.58 19.44
C GLU A 361 -23.84 -3.70 20.42
N ASN A 362 -24.90 -4.45 20.10
CA ASN A 362 -25.54 -5.33 21.07
C ASN A 362 -24.77 -6.64 21.33
N ASN A 363 -23.98 -6.67 22.41
CA ASN A 363 -23.28 -7.86 22.91
C ASN A 363 -24.21 -8.98 23.42
N SER A 364 -25.48 -8.71 23.78
CA SER A 364 -26.38 -9.76 24.29
C SER A 364 -26.71 -10.80 23.21
N CYS A 365 -26.83 -10.37 21.96
CA CYS A 365 -27.01 -11.26 20.82
C CYS A 365 -25.80 -12.19 20.65
N LEU A 366 -24.58 -11.67 20.75
CA LEU A 366 -23.36 -12.48 20.65
C LEU A 366 -23.28 -13.53 21.75
N GLN A 367 -23.63 -13.16 22.99
CA GLN A 367 -23.66 -14.09 24.12
C GLN A 367 -24.69 -15.19 23.92
N HIS A 368 -25.90 -14.84 23.48
CA HIS A 368 -26.95 -15.80 23.18
C HIS A 368 -26.53 -16.76 22.05
N ASN A 369 -26.04 -16.24 20.93
CA ASN A 369 -25.60 -17.06 19.80
C ASN A 369 -24.39 -17.96 20.15
N ALA A 370 -23.54 -17.54 21.10
CA ALA A 370 -22.47 -18.38 21.63
C ALA A 370 -23.01 -19.52 22.51
N GLN A 371 -24.04 -19.29 23.32
CA GLN A 371 -24.71 -20.33 24.12
C GLN A 371 -25.38 -21.38 23.23
N GLU A 372 -26.00 -20.93 22.13
CA GLU A 372 -26.59 -21.80 21.09
C GLU A 372 -25.54 -22.45 20.18
N LYS A 373 -24.24 -22.26 20.45
CA LYS A 373 -23.12 -22.81 19.68
C LYS A 373 -23.13 -22.43 18.18
N LEU A 374 -23.75 -21.29 17.84
CA LEU A 374 -23.75 -20.72 16.49
C LEU A 374 -22.42 -20.00 16.18
N LEU A 375 -21.71 -19.56 17.22
CA LEU A 375 -20.39 -18.94 17.11
C LEU A 375 -19.55 -19.23 18.37
N SER A 376 -18.25 -18.96 18.28
CA SER A 376 -17.31 -18.95 19.41
C SER A 376 -16.94 -17.51 19.75
N LEU A 377 -16.89 -17.21 21.05
CA LEU A 377 -16.31 -15.96 21.55
C LEU A 377 -14.81 -16.15 21.79
N CYS A 378 -14.03 -15.12 21.49
CA CYS A 378 -12.62 -15.13 21.84
C CYS A 378 -12.46 -14.99 23.36
N ASP A 379 -11.45 -15.68 23.93
CA ASP A 379 -11.01 -15.42 25.30
C ASP A 379 -10.59 -13.96 25.46
N SER A 380 -10.55 -13.46 26.71
CA SER A 380 -10.18 -12.07 27.01
C SER A 380 -8.92 -11.68 26.22
N VAL A 381 -9.11 -10.83 25.22
CA VAL A 381 -8.04 -10.50 24.28
C VAL A 381 -7.07 -9.58 24.96
N ASP A 382 -5.81 -9.97 24.99
CA ASP A 382 -4.73 -9.05 25.29
C ASP A 382 -4.48 -8.17 24.05
N ASP A 383 -5.28 -7.11 23.91
CA ASP A 383 -5.17 -6.10 22.84
C ASP A 383 -3.83 -5.32 22.93
N SER A 384 -3.00 -5.56 23.95
CA SER A 384 -1.65 -5.01 24.02
C SER A 384 -0.73 -5.57 22.94
N LYS A 385 -0.99 -6.80 22.46
CA LYS A 385 -0.13 -7.43 21.44
C LYS A 385 -0.42 -6.86 20.05
N PRO A 386 0.62 -6.45 19.30
CA PRO A 386 0.43 -5.95 17.95
C PRO A 386 -0.07 -7.07 17.03
N SER A 387 -1.02 -6.75 16.13
CA SER A 387 -1.50 -7.65 15.06
C SER A 387 -0.46 -7.82 13.94
N TRP A 388 0.79 -8.12 14.29
CA TRP A 388 1.88 -8.38 13.35
C TRP A 388 2.18 -9.87 13.30
N LYS A 389 2.07 -10.48 12.11
CA LYS A 389 2.22 -11.94 11.88
C LYS A 389 1.37 -12.83 12.81
N THR A 390 0.31 -12.28 13.39
CA THR A 390 -0.62 -13.01 14.26
C THR A 390 -1.57 -13.82 13.40
N SER A 391 -1.74 -15.12 13.70
CA SER A 391 -2.69 -15.97 12.99
C SER A 391 -4.13 -15.46 13.15
N LEU A 392 -4.94 -15.65 12.12
CA LEU A 392 -6.36 -15.41 12.19
C LEU A 392 -7.01 -16.24 13.30
N ARG A 393 -8.06 -15.67 13.89
CA ARG A 393 -8.83 -16.33 14.94
C ARG A 393 -10.21 -16.66 14.42
N ASN A 394 -10.66 -17.88 14.63
CA ASN A 394 -12.00 -18.31 14.26
C ASN A 394 -12.99 -18.07 15.43
N CYS A 395 -13.03 -16.84 15.95
CA CYS A 395 -13.88 -16.43 17.07
C CYS A 395 -14.25 -14.93 16.95
N ILE A 396 -15.28 -14.50 17.68
CA ILE A 396 -15.73 -13.09 17.73
C ILE A 396 -15.31 -12.46 19.06
N THR A 397 -14.75 -11.25 18.98
CA THR A 397 -14.41 -10.46 20.17
C THR A 397 -15.62 -9.63 20.60
N ARG A 398 -15.86 -9.55 21.92
CA ARG A 398 -16.93 -8.72 22.46
C ARG A 398 -16.73 -7.27 22.03
N HIS A 399 -17.81 -6.60 21.66
CA HIS A 399 -17.77 -5.24 21.17
C HIS A 399 -17.53 -4.27 22.33
N ALA A 400 -16.44 -3.52 22.26
CA ALA A 400 -16.23 -2.35 23.11
C ALA A 400 -16.77 -1.12 22.38
N SER A 401 -17.67 -0.37 23.02
CA SER A 401 -18.21 0.85 22.44
C SER A 401 -17.28 2.02 22.71
N GLN A 402 -16.85 2.66 21.63
CA GLN A 402 -16.14 3.94 21.68
C GLN A 402 -16.71 4.84 20.58
N ALA A 403 -17.54 5.79 20.99
CA ALA A 403 -17.98 6.87 20.12
C ALA A 403 -16.78 7.80 19.87
N LEU A 404 -16.47 8.05 18.59
CA LEU A 404 -15.47 9.02 18.17
C LEU A 404 -16.16 10.21 17.50
N PRO A 405 -15.71 11.45 17.74
CA PRO A 405 -16.25 12.62 17.06
C PRO A 405 -15.94 12.58 15.56
N PRO A 406 -16.53 13.42 14.69
CA PRO A 406 -16.13 13.55 13.28
C PRO A 406 -14.66 14.00 13.07
N ARG A 407 -14.09 13.75 11.88
CA ARG A 407 -12.83 14.41 11.46
C ARG A 407 -13.20 15.81 10.95
N PRO A 408 -12.67 16.91 11.53
CA PRO A 408 -11.30 17.01 12.07
C PRO A 408 -11.15 16.89 13.59
N GLN A 409 -12.24 16.93 14.37
CA GLN A 409 -12.19 16.98 15.84
C GLN A 409 -11.38 15.82 16.44
N ARG A 410 -11.43 14.62 15.83
CA ARG A 410 -10.64 13.45 16.26
C ARG A 410 -9.15 13.71 16.41
N LEU A 411 -8.56 14.59 15.58
CA LEU A 411 -7.10 14.79 15.55
C LEU A 411 -6.55 15.32 16.90
N SER A 412 -7.39 15.98 17.68
CA SER A 412 -7.07 16.59 18.97
C SER A 412 -7.81 15.95 20.15
N GLU A 413 -8.56 14.88 19.93
CA GLU A 413 -9.36 14.23 20.97
C GLU A 413 -8.50 13.25 21.78
N TYR A 414 -8.48 13.43 23.10
CA TYR A 414 -7.79 12.51 24.01
C TYR A 414 -8.69 11.30 24.31
N SER A 415 -8.34 10.14 23.75
CA SER A 415 -9.16 8.93 23.83
C SER A 415 -8.93 8.09 25.10
N LYS A 416 -9.88 7.21 25.42
CA LYS A 416 -9.74 6.22 26.51
C LYS A 416 -8.58 5.24 26.25
N THR A 417 -8.30 4.95 24.98
CA THR A 417 -7.19 4.09 24.55
C THR A 417 -5.85 4.64 25.02
N LEU A 418 -5.62 5.96 24.90
CA LEU A 418 -4.41 6.60 25.41
C LEU A 418 -4.23 6.40 26.92
N ASN A 419 -5.32 6.56 27.68
CA ASN A 419 -5.31 6.33 29.12
C ASN A 419 -4.99 4.87 29.48
N ASN A 420 -5.55 3.90 28.73
CA ASN A 420 -5.26 2.47 28.93
C ASN A 420 -3.80 2.11 28.61
N LEU A 421 -3.17 2.85 27.70
CA LEU A 421 -1.74 2.74 27.38
C LEU A 421 -0.84 3.49 28.38
N GLY A 422 -1.42 4.15 29.41
CA GLY A 422 -0.67 4.93 30.39
C GLY A 422 -0.13 6.27 29.88
N ILE A 423 -0.62 6.75 28.74
CA ILE A 423 -0.21 8.02 28.14
C ILE A 423 -1.11 9.13 28.69
N SER A 424 -0.54 10.13 29.38
CA SER A 424 -1.32 11.23 29.94
C SER A 424 -1.81 12.22 28.87
N ARG A 425 -2.82 13.01 29.21
CA ARG A 425 -3.35 14.07 28.33
C ARG A 425 -2.28 15.12 28.03
N GLU A 426 -1.43 15.44 29.01
CA GLU A 426 -0.34 16.40 28.86
C GLU A 426 0.69 15.89 27.84
N LYS A 427 1.08 14.60 27.89
CA LYS A 427 2.01 14.02 26.91
C LYS A 427 1.42 13.98 25.51
N PHE A 428 0.12 13.68 25.37
CA PHE A 428 -0.56 13.71 24.08
C PHE A 428 -0.59 15.11 23.45
N LEU A 429 -0.90 16.13 24.26
CA LEU A 429 -0.92 17.53 23.81
C LEU A 429 0.49 18.02 23.47
N SER A 430 1.48 17.72 24.31
CA SER A 430 2.86 18.12 24.07
C SER A 430 3.44 17.47 22.81
N ASP A 431 3.16 16.18 22.55
CA ASP A 431 3.52 15.49 21.31
C ASP A 431 2.93 16.22 20.08
N THR A 432 1.64 16.56 20.14
CA THR A 432 0.98 17.24 19.03
C THR A 432 1.57 18.63 18.74
N ILE A 433 1.82 19.43 19.80
CA ILE A 433 2.41 20.76 19.66
C ILE A 433 3.85 20.67 19.15
N TYR A 434 4.63 19.73 19.69
CA TYR A 434 6.00 19.47 19.27
C TYR A 434 6.07 19.18 17.78
N TRP A 435 5.30 18.22 17.28
CA TRP A 435 5.34 17.87 15.87
C TRP A 435 4.84 18.97 14.93
N GLN A 436 3.87 19.78 15.36
CA GLN A 436 3.45 20.97 14.60
C GLN A 436 4.58 21.97 14.40
N ASP A 437 5.42 22.17 15.41
CA ASP A 437 6.58 23.04 15.33
C ASP A 437 7.69 22.43 14.47
N GLN A 438 8.03 21.16 14.72
CA GLN A 438 9.11 20.48 14.01
C GLN A 438 8.83 20.34 12.51
N VAL A 439 7.60 20.04 12.10
CA VAL A 439 7.23 19.96 10.68
C VAL A 439 7.42 21.30 9.96
N ARG A 440 7.17 22.44 10.64
CA ARG A 440 7.45 23.76 10.05
C ARG A 440 8.94 23.98 9.83
N HIS A 441 9.77 23.57 10.77
CA HIS A 441 11.22 23.60 10.61
C HIS A 441 11.68 22.71 9.45
N TYR A 442 11.15 21.50 9.36
CA TYR A 442 11.49 20.55 8.30
C TYR A 442 11.19 21.12 6.91
N TRP A 443 9.99 21.65 6.69
CA TRP A 443 9.62 22.20 5.39
C TRP A 443 10.46 23.42 5.01
N ARG A 444 10.78 24.29 5.98
CA ARG A 444 11.68 25.42 5.76
C ARG A 444 13.10 24.97 5.38
N LEU A 445 13.62 23.94 6.03
CA LEU A 445 14.97 23.44 5.77
C LEU A 445 15.07 22.65 4.46
N MET A 446 14.02 21.90 4.12
CA MET A 446 13.95 21.15 2.87
C MET A 446 13.74 22.06 1.64
N ASP A 447 13.20 23.27 1.83
CA ASP A 447 12.90 24.23 0.77
C ASP A 447 12.03 23.61 -0.35
N VAL A 448 10.94 22.96 0.05
CA VAL A 448 10.03 22.25 -0.86
C VAL A 448 8.77 23.04 -1.18
N GLU A 449 8.30 22.90 -2.41
CA GLU A 449 7.00 23.40 -2.82
C GLU A 449 5.85 22.56 -2.20
N GLU A 450 4.66 23.16 -2.05
CA GLU A 450 3.51 22.56 -1.36
C GLU A 450 3.06 21.20 -1.94
N ASN A 451 3.25 20.98 -3.25
CA ASN A 451 2.84 19.76 -3.96
C ASN A 451 4.01 18.85 -4.39
N GLU A 452 5.24 19.12 -3.91
CA GLU A 452 6.40 18.27 -4.19
C GLU A 452 6.35 16.96 -3.41
N VAL A 453 5.78 16.98 -2.20
CA VAL A 453 5.62 15.82 -1.32
C VAL A 453 4.15 15.39 -1.32
N ARG A 454 3.87 14.10 -1.53
CA ARG A 454 2.51 13.54 -1.49
C ARG A 454 2.43 12.27 -0.64
N ASN A 455 3.26 11.28 -0.96
CA ASN A 455 3.30 9.98 -0.30
C ASN A 455 4.33 10.01 0.83
N VAL A 456 3.87 9.99 2.07
CA VAL A 456 4.74 10.06 3.25
C VAL A 456 4.62 8.77 4.05
N ILE A 457 5.74 8.31 4.61
CA ILE A 457 5.74 7.27 5.63
C ILE A 457 6.43 7.79 6.87
N ASP A 458 5.73 7.72 7.99
CA ASP A 458 6.31 7.93 9.31
C ASP A 458 6.68 6.56 9.86
N MET A 459 7.97 6.28 9.87
CA MET A 459 8.50 4.94 10.11
C MET A 459 8.40 4.52 11.58
N SER A 460 8.28 5.49 12.49
CA SER A 460 8.05 5.25 13.92
C SER A 460 7.11 6.33 14.48
N ALA A 461 5.82 6.13 14.23
CA ALA A 461 4.82 7.20 14.36
C ALA A 461 4.37 7.50 15.79
N PHE A 462 4.62 6.61 16.75
CA PHE A 462 4.17 6.72 18.15
C PHE A 462 2.68 7.12 18.26
N LEU A 463 2.35 8.39 18.52
CA LEU A 463 0.94 8.86 18.62
C LEU A 463 0.38 9.46 17.33
N GLY A 464 1.15 9.48 16.24
CA GLY A 464 0.77 10.05 14.95
C GLY A 464 0.82 11.59 14.91
N GLY A 465 1.52 12.23 15.86
CA GLY A 465 1.60 13.70 15.94
C GLY A 465 2.22 14.33 14.68
N PHE A 466 3.22 13.68 14.07
CA PHE A 466 3.79 14.08 12.78
C PHE A 466 2.74 14.12 11.66
N ALA A 467 1.90 13.08 11.54
CA ALA A 467 0.81 13.07 10.56
C ALA A 467 -0.28 14.10 10.88
N VAL A 468 -0.54 14.39 12.15
CA VAL A 468 -1.47 15.46 12.54
C VAL A 468 -0.95 16.83 12.11
N ALA A 469 0.35 17.09 12.27
CA ALA A 469 0.98 18.34 11.83
C ALA A 469 0.84 18.54 10.30
N LEU A 470 0.79 17.46 9.53
CA LEU A 470 0.62 17.44 8.08
C LEU A 470 -0.84 17.41 7.61
N SER A 471 -1.82 17.32 8.52
CA SER A 471 -3.22 17.02 8.19
C SER A 471 -3.93 18.06 7.32
N THR A 472 -3.42 19.27 7.25
CA THR A 472 -3.97 20.36 6.41
C THR A 472 -3.34 20.43 5.02
N TRP A 473 -2.30 19.63 4.76
CA TRP A 473 -1.57 19.61 3.51
C TRP A 473 -2.07 18.49 2.61
N PRO A 474 -1.87 18.58 1.27
CA PRO A 474 -2.34 17.57 0.33
C PRO A 474 -1.49 16.29 0.35
N VAL A 475 -1.08 15.80 1.53
CA VAL A 475 -0.29 14.58 1.74
C VAL A 475 -1.14 13.46 2.33
N TRP A 476 -0.67 12.23 2.22
CA TRP A 476 -1.16 11.14 3.04
C TRP A 476 0.03 10.48 3.72
N VAL A 477 -0.17 10.06 4.97
CA VAL A 477 0.88 9.52 5.82
C VAL A 477 0.53 8.08 6.17
N MET A 478 1.40 7.15 5.80
CA MET A 478 1.41 5.81 6.38
C MET A 478 2.09 5.90 7.75
N ASN A 479 1.30 5.82 8.83
CA ASN A 479 1.83 5.84 10.19
C ASN A 479 2.24 4.42 10.61
N VAL A 480 3.54 4.14 10.67
CA VAL A 480 4.04 2.83 11.07
C VAL A 480 4.34 2.81 12.56
N VAL A 481 3.82 1.80 13.26
CA VAL A 481 4.21 1.49 14.64
C VAL A 481 5.06 0.22 14.60
N PRO A 482 6.37 0.31 14.94
CA PRO A 482 7.25 -0.85 14.94
C PRO A 482 6.73 -1.96 15.86
N ALA A 483 6.71 -3.21 15.37
CA ALA A 483 6.09 -4.34 16.07
C ALA A 483 6.80 -4.74 17.38
N ASN A 484 8.03 -4.27 17.59
CA ASN A 484 8.84 -4.45 18.79
C ASN A 484 8.67 -3.31 19.82
N THR A 485 7.82 -2.33 19.55
CA THR A 485 7.58 -1.17 20.43
C THR A 485 6.20 -1.23 21.08
N VAL A 486 5.89 -0.23 21.92
CA VAL A 486 4.57 -0.11 22.56
C VAL A 486 3.49 0.06 21.49
N ASN A 487 2.45 -0.79 21.56
CA ASN A 487 1.32 -0.74 20.66
C ASN A 487 0.50 0.54 20.86
N THR A 488 0.80 1.55 20.04
CA THR A 488 0.15 2.87 20.02
C THR A 488 -0.74 3.05 18.79
N LEU A 489 -0.81 2.06 17.90
CA LEU A 489 -1.51 2.18 16.62
C LEU A 489 -3.02 2.35 16.82
N SER A 490 -3.62 1.73 17.84
CA SER A 490 -5.02 1.93 18.19
C SER A 490 -5.33 3.41 18.51
N ALA A 491 -4.42 4.10 19.21
CA ALA A 491 -4.56 5.54 19.48
C ALA A 491 -4.44 6.38 18.19
N ILE A 492 -3.60 5.99 17.24
CA ILE A 492 -3.51 6.64 15.92
C ILE A 492 -4.84 6.54 15.16
N TYR A 493 -5.48 5.35 15.17
CA TYR A 493 -6.78 5.15 14.52
C TYR A 493 -7.93 5.88 15.24
N ASP A 494 -7.84 6.08 16.55
CA ASP A 494 -8.79 6.92 17.30
C ASP A 494 -8.73 8.39 16.88
N ARG A 495 -7.54 8.87 16.47
CA ARG A 495 -7.35 10.22 15.90
C ARG A 495 -7.87 10.37 14.47
N GLY A 496 -8.32 9.27 13.84
CA GLY A 496 -8.78 9.28 12.44
C GLY A 496 -7.65 9.25 11.41
N LEU A 497 -6.49 8.69 11.78
CA LEU A 497 -5.33 8.50 10.91
C LEU A 497 -5.17 7.03 10.52
N ILE A 498 -4.54 6.79 9.37
CA ILE A 498 -4.25 5.43 8.86
C ILE A 498 -2.81 5.03 9.16
N GLY A 499 -2.60 3.74 9.41
CA GLY A 499 -1.29 3.20 9.74
C GLY A 499 -1.27 1.68 9.78
N ALA A 500 -0.08 1.12 10.00
CA ALA A 500 0.12 -0.33 10.05
C ALA A 500 1.20 -0.71 11.07
N PHE A 501 1.07 -1.90 11.67
CA PHE A 501 2.20 -2.54 12.34
C PHE A 501 3.20 -3.04 11.30
N HIS A 502 4.47 -2.90 11.61
CA HIS A 502 5.53 -3.44 10.78
C HIS A 502 6.80 -3.70 11.59
N ASP A 503 7.60 -4.66 11.14
CA ASP A 503 8.95 -4.87 11.64
C ASP A 503 9.94 -4.46 10.55
N TRP A 504 10.70 -3.38 10.78
CA TRP A 504 11.68 -2.83 9.86
C TRP A 504 12.90 -3.72 9.63
N CYS A 505 13.04 -4.81 10.38
CA CYS A 505 13.93 -5.91 10.01
C CYS A 505 13.42 -6.77 8.85
N GLU A 506 12.26 -6.44 8.30
CA GLU A 506 11.78 -7.02 7.07
C GLU A 506 11.37 -5.95 6.04
N PRO A 507 11.53 -6.19 4.73
CA PRO A 507 11.14 -5.23 3.69
C PRO A 507 9.64 -4.88 3.70
N PHE A 508 9.25 -3.61 3.70
CA PHE A 508 7.86 -3.15 3.75
C PHE A 508 7.06 -3.65 2.54
N SER A 509 5.76 -3.97 2.73
CA SER A 509 4.90 -4.50 1.66
C SER A 509 4.40 -3.40 0.72
N THR A 510 5.33 -2.82 -0.03
CA THR A 510 5.12 -1.76 -1.02
C THR A 510 6.05 -1.93 -2.22
N TYR A 511 5.71 -1.28 -3.33
CA TYR A 511 6.54 -1.22 -4.52
C TYR A 511 7.77 -0.32 -4.29
N PRO A 512 8.89 -0.57 -4.99
CA PRO A 512 10.00 0.36 -4.97
C PRO A 512 9.61 1.75 -5.48
N ARG A 513 10.25 2.80 -4.96
CA ARG A 513 10.05 4.20 -5.40
C ARG A 513 8.58 4.66 -5.27
N SER A 514 7.98 4.42 -4.12
CA SER A 514 6.57 4.75 -3.85
C SER A 514 6.39 5.99 -2.97
N TYR A 515 7.38 6.37 -2.17
CA TYR A 515 7.25 7.46 -1.19
C TYR A 515 8.16 8.65 -1.53
N ASP A 516 7.66 9.85 -1.27
CA ASP A 516 8.36 11.12 -1.50
C ASP A 516 9.14 11.56 -0.25
N LEU A 517 8.68 11.16 0.94
CA LEU A 517 9.31 11.48 2.23
C LEU A 517 9.24 10.28 3.18
N LEU A 518 10.39 9.90 3.75
CA LEU A 518 10.48 8.98 4.88
C LEU A 518 10.88 9.77 6.13
N HIS A 519 10.12 9.63 7.20
CA HIS A 519 10.45 10.21 8.51
C HIS A 519 10.82 9.08 9.48
N ALA A 520 12.00 9.15 10.09
CA ALA A 520 12.50 8.17 11.04
C ALA A 520 12.89 8.87 12.34
N ASN A 521 12.12 8.62 13.41
CA ASN A 521 12.36 9.16 14.73
C ASN A 521 12.68 8.02 15.71
N HIS A 522 13.88 8.02 16.29
CA HIS A 522 14.42 6.96 17.16
C HIS A 522 14.44 5.54 16.56
N LEU A 523 14.19 5.41 15.24
CA LEU A 523 14.03 4.14 14.56
C LEU A 523 15.27 3.25 14.69
N PHE A 524 16.46 3.75 14.38
CA PHE A 524 17.66 2.90 14.37
C PHE A 524 18.07 2.46 15.77
N SER A 525 17.87 3.34 16.77
CA SER A 525 18.10 3.03 18.17
C SER A 525 17.21 1.88 18.66
N ASP A 526 15.93 1.85 18.27
CA ASP A 526 14.98 0.78 18.63
C ASP A 526 15.39 -0.60 18.08
N TYR A 527 16.20 -0.63 17.01
CA TYR A 527 16.64 -1.85 16.34
C TYR A 527 18.09 -2.27 16.67
N LYS A 528 18.86 -1.44 17.40
CA LYS A 528 20.29 -1.66 17.66
C LYS A 528 20.60 -2.92 18.47
N ASN A 529 19.72 -3.33 19.39
CA ASN A 529 20.01 -4.36 20.40
C ASN A 529 19.40 -5.74 20.07
N GLN A 530 18.95 -5.98 18.85
CA GLN A 530 18.41 -7.29 18.47
C GLN A 530 19.54 -8.24 18.08
N GLU A 531 19.93 -9.14 18.99
CA GLU A 531 21.03 -10.11 18.81
C GLU A 531 20.88 -10.99 17.54
N GLU A 532 19.64 -11.24 17.10
CA GLU A 532 19.30 -11.98 15.87
C GLU A 532 18.68 -11.09 14.76
N GLY A 533 18.76 -9.76 14.92
CA GLY A 533 18.06 -8.78 14.09
C GLY A 533 18.76 -8.37 12.80
N CYS A 534 18.11 -7.45 12.09
CA CYS A 534 18.69 -6.70 10.98
C CYS A 534 19.70 -5.66 11.47
N LEU A 535 20.59 -5.24 10.57
CA LEU A 535 21.53 -4.15 10.84
C LEU A 535 21.01 -2.82 10.27
N LEU A 536 21.62 -1.72 10.68
CA LEU A 536 21.31 -0.38 10.18
C LEU A 536 21.37 -0.30 8.65
N GLU A 537 22.34 -0.97 8.03
CA GLU A 537 22.48 -1.03 6.58
C GLU A 537 21.30 -1.72 5.89
N ASP A 538 20.67 -2.70 6.54
CA ASP A 538 19.47 -3.38 6.02
C ASP A 538 18.27 -2.41 6.00
N ILE A 539 18.11 -1.61 7.07
CA ILE A 539 17.07 -0.57 7.16
C ILE A 539 17.31 0.53 6.12
N MET A 540 18.56 1.01 5.99
CA MET A 540 18.93 2.01 4.97
C MET A 540 18.64 1.50 3.55
N LEU A 541 18.87 0.22 3.28
CA LEU A 541 18.57 -0.38 1.98
C LEU A 541 17.07 -0.43 1.70
N GLU A 542 16.26 -0.75 2.72
CA GLU A 542 14.81 -0.73 2.58
C GLU A 542 14.28 0.69 2.36
N MET A 543 14.81 1.68 3.10
CA MET A 543 14.53 3.10 2.89
C MET A 543 14.86 3.51 1.45
N ASP A 544 16.03 3.12 0.93
CA ASP A 544 16.39 3.39 -0.46
C ASP A 544 15.39 2.78 -1.44
N ARG A 545 15.02 1.50 -1.24
CA ARG A 545 14.12 0.78 -2.14
C ARG A 545 12.78 1.50 -2.26
N ILE A 546 12.17 1.91 -1.14
CA ILE A 546 10.81 2.47 -1.14
C ILE A 546 10.77 3.97 -1.49
N LEU A 547 11.88 4.68 -1.34
CA LEU A 547 11.98 6.11 -1.63
C LEU A 547 12.14 6.40 -3.12
N ARG A 548 11.41 7.41 -3.61
CA ARG A 548 11.51 7.91 -4.98
C ARG A 548 12.85 8.62 -5.23
N PRO A 549 13.34 8.63 -6.49
CA PRO A 549 14.41 9.55 -6.87
C PRO A 549 14.05 11.00 -6.48
N ARG A 550 15.01 11.73 -5.91
CA ARG A 550 14.85 13.08 -5.31
C ARG A 550 13.99 13.16 -4.06
N GLY A 551 13.47 12.05 -3.56
CA GLY A 551 12.72 11.99 -2.32
C GLY A 551 13.60 12.28 -1.10
N TYR A 552 12.93 12.61 -0.01
CA TYR A 552 13.52 13.11 1.23
C TYR A 552 13.52 12.05 2.32
N ILE A 553 14.54 12.09 3.16
CA ILE A 553 14.63 11.30 4.39
C ILE A 553 14.93 12.28 5.52
N ILE A 554 14.20 12.17 6.61
CA ILE A 554 14.48 12.92 7.84
C ILE A 554 14.75 11.89 8.94
N ILE A 555 15.94 11.93 9.52
CA ILE A 555 16.37 11.05 10.62
C ILE A 555 16.63 11.91 11.85
N ARG A 556 15.96 11.58 12.94
CA ARG A 556 15.97 12.30 14.21
C ARG A 556 15.98 11.34 15.40
N GLY A 557 16.43 11.81 16.57
CA GLY A 557 16.32 11.08 17.83
C GLY A 557 17.37 9.97 17.97
N GLU A 558 18.34 9.93 17.06
CA GLU A 558 19.38 8.91 17.09
C GLU A 558 20.60 9.36 17.88
N ILE A 559 21.25 8.41 18.54
CA ILE A 559 22.53 8.67 19.21
C ILE A 559 23.62 9.01 18.19
N GLU A 560 24.57 9.87 18.58
CA GLU A 560 25.64 10.36 17.70
C GLU A 560 26.40 9.26 16.92
N PRO A 561 26.75 8.09 17.50
CA PRO A 561 27.42 7.04 16.75
C PRO A 561 26.61 6.50 15.57
N LEU A 562 25.27 6.44 15.70
CA LEU A 562 24.39 6.00 14.61
C LEU A 562 24.30 7.08 13.52
N ILE A 563 24.11 8.34 13.89
CA ILE A 563 24.13 9.46 12.93
C ILE A 563 25.44 9.49 12.14
N ASN A 564 26.59 9.41 12.82
CA ASN A 564 27.90 9.40 12.18
C ASN A 564 28.06 8.21 11.22
N ARG A 565 27.56 7.03 11.61
CA ARG A 565 27.55 5.86 10.73
C ARG A 565 26.67 6.07 9.49
N ILE A 566 25.49 6.67 9.63
CA ILE A 566 24.60 6.96 8.51
C ILE A 566 25.25 7.98 7.57
N VAL A 567 25.87 9.03 8.12
CA VAL A 567 26.58 10.05 7.32
C VAL A 567 27.72 9.44 6.49
N ASP A 568 28.50 8.49 7.03
CA ASP A 568 29.53 7.76 6.27
C ASP A 568 28.95 6.87 5.15
N LEU A 569 27.77 6.29 5.39
CA LEU A 569 27.15 5.35 4.48
C LEU A 569 26.30 6.02 3.39
N ALA A 570 25.61 7.11 3.70
CA ALA A 570 24.62 7.74 2.83
C ALA A 570 25.17 8.05 1.41
N PRO A 571 26.41 8.55 1.23
CA PRO A 571 26.98 8.74 -0.11
C PRO A 571 27.12 7.43 -0.91
N LYS A 572 27.41 6.30 -0.23
CA LYS A 572 27.50 4.96 -0.86
C LYS A 572 26.13 4.46 -1.34
N PHE A 573 25.04 4.94 -0.74
CA PHE A 573 23.65 4.71 -1.15
C PHE A 573 23.16 5.76 -2.17
N LEU A 574 24.03 6.66 -2.63
CA LEU A 574 23.69 7.75 -3.54
C LEU A 574 22.72 8.76 -2.93
N TRP A 575 22.88 9.06 -1.64
CA TRP A 575 22.14 10.10 -0.94
C TRP A 575 23.04 11.30 -0.67
N ASP A 576 22.51 12.50 -0.86
CA ASP A 576 23.09 13.73 -0.33
C ASP A 576 22.60 13.95 1.10
N THR A 577 23.45 14.51 1.97
CA THR A 577 23.14 14.69 3.39
C THR A 577 23.36 16.14 3.84
N GLN A 578 22.51 16.59 4.75
CA GLN A 578 22.60 17.88 5.44
C GLN A 578 22.28 17.65 6.91
N LEU A 579 23.24 17.95 7.78
CA LEU A 579 23.07 17.84 9.23
C LEU A 579 22.66 19.19 9.80
N HIS A 580 21.54 19.21 10.49
CA HIS A 580 21.06 20.37 11.25
C HIS A 580 20.93 20.01 12.73
N PHE A 581 20.79 21.03 13.56
CA PHE A 581 20.47 20.85 14.98
C PHE A 581 19.13 21.52 15.24
N LEU A 582 18.20 20.78 15.86
CA LEU A 582 16.86 21.26 16.22
C LEU A 582 16.57 20.88 17.67
N GLU A 583 15.62 21.58 18.30
CA GLU A 583 15.19 21.26 19.67
C GLU A 583 14.38 19.96 19.71
N ASP A 584 14.65 19.12 20.71
CA ASP A 584 13.86 17.94 21.08
C ASP A 584 12.63 18.33 21.93
N ASP A 585 11.87 17.33 22.40
CA ASP A 585 10.68 17.56 23.24
C ASP A 585 11.01 18.10 24.65
N GLN A 586 12.29 18.12 25.03
CA GLN A 586 12.84 18.71 26.26
C GLN A 586 13.57 20.03 26.01
N LYS A 587 13.49 20.60 24.80
CA LYS A 587 14.18 21.83 24.35
C LYS A 587 15.71 21.72 24.38
N LYS A 588 16.25 20.52 24.24
CA LYS A 588 17.69 20.28 24.05
C LYS A 588 17.97 20.19 22.57
N MET A 589 19.09 20.76 22.14
CA MET A 589 19.53 20.64 20.75
C MET A 589 19.96 19.19 20.46
N GLU A 590 19.40 18.60 19.42
CA GLU A 590 19.77 17.27 18.93
C GLU A 590 20.11 17.31 17.43
N PRO A 591 20.95 16.39 16.93
CA PRO A 591 21.21 16.25 15.51
C PRO A 591 19.98 15.75 14.76
N VAL A 592 19.64 16.43 13.66
CA VAL A 592 18.61 16.02 12.70
C VAL A 592 19.24 15.95 11.32
N LEU A 593 19.27 14.75 10.75
CA LEU A 593 19.88 14.48 9.47
C LEU A 593 18.82 14.49 8.38
N PHE A 594 18.99 15.39 7.42
CA PHE A 594 18.20 15.44 6.19
C PHE A 594 18.99 14.77 5.09
N CYS A 595 18.40 13.77 4.43
CA CYS A 595 18.98 13.15 3.25
C CYS A 595 18.08 13.36 2.03
N ARG A 596 18.69 13.45 0.85
CA ARG A 596 17.99 13.48 -0.43
C ARG A 596 18.56 12.44 -1.37
N LYS A 597 17.71 11.54 -1.86
CA LYS A 597 18.14 10.48 -2.78
C LYS A 597 18.44 11.06 -4.17
N LYS A 598 19.61 10.74 -4.72
CA LYS A 598 19.97 11.17 -6.09
C LYS A 598 19.08 10.49 -7.13
N PHE A 599 18.87 11.17 -8.24
CA PHE A 599 18.29 10.56 -9.42
C PHE A 599 19.39 10.03 -10.34
N TRP A 600 19.39 8.72 -10.56
CA TRP A 600 20.36 7.99 -11.35
C TRP A 600 19.67 6.91 -12.20
N SER A 601 20.34 6.44 -13.25
CA SER A 601 19.92 5.33 -14.11
C SER A 601 21.11 4.47 -14.50
N ILE A 602 20.87 3.22 -14.88
CA ILE A 602 21.88 2.40 -15.53
C ILE A 602 22.04 2.94 -16.97
N VAL A 603 23.27 3.30 -17.35
CA VAL A 603 23.61 3.82 -18.69
C VAL A 603 24.23 2.72 -19.53
#